data_AF-A0A6I1QMV6-F1
#
_entry.id   AF-A0A6I1QMV6-F1
#
_cell.length_a   1.000
_cell.length_b   1.000
_cell.length_c   1.000
_cell.angle_alpha   90.00
_cell.angle_beta   90.00
_cell.angle_gamma   90.00
#
_symmetry.space_group_name_H-M   'P 1'
#
loop_
_entity.id
_entity.type
_entity.pdbx_description
1 polymer ?
#
loop_
_entity_poly.entity_id
_entity_poly.type
_entity_poly.pdbx_seq_one_letter_code
_entity_poly.pdbx_strand_id
1 'polypeptide(L)'
;MNCEPLMGAAREGDVLIRLEKRPGDFVPHLSGLGAVWPAERCSDSLAGQIRDAFILAPYPSIEHDIEFGMRQMADIAVKALSPGINDPTTATNAIDLLGVVLSHAIGREIPSPLRRDGDGTCA
;
A
#
# COMPACT_ATOMS: atom_id res chain seq x y z
N MET A 1 3.86 -1.95 5.15
CA MET A 1 4.31 -3.32 4.79
C MET A 1 5.72 -3.22 4.28
N ASN A 2 6.64 -4.03 4.80
CA ASN A 2 8.01 -4.06 4.33
C ASN A 2 8.20 -5.25 3.37
N CYS A 3 8.63 -4.99 2.13
CA CYS A 3 8.75 -6.03 1.11
C CYS A 3 9.95 -6.94 1.35
N GLU A 4 11.05 -6.43 1.91
CA GLU A 4 12.27 -7.22 2.11
C GLU A 4 12.09 -8.36 3.12
N PRO A 5 11.55 -8.14 4.34
CA PRO A 5 11.28 -9.22 5.28
C PRO A 5 10.27 -10.24 4.74
N LEU A 6 9.29 -9.78 3.96
CA LEU A 6 8.24 -10.64 3.39
C LEU A 6 8.82 -11.56 2.32
N MET A 7 9.72 -11.05 1.48
CA MET A 7 10.49 -11.86 0.52
C MET A 7 11.46 -12.81 1.23
N GLY A 8 12.09 -12.38 2.32
CA GLY A 8 12.96 -13.23 3.15
C GLY A 8 12.20 -14.42 3.73
N ALA A 9 11.06 -14.16 4.36
CA ALA A 9 10.18 -15.20 4.90
C ALA A 9 9.68 -16.17 3.83
N ALA A 10 9.30 -15.66 2.65
CA ALA A 10 8.85 -16.49 1.53
C ALA A 10 9.95 -17.44 1.04
N ARG A 11 11.20 -16.96 0.93
CA ARG A 11 12.36 -17.77 0.54
C ARG A 11 12.74 -18.80 1.60
N GLU A 12 12.82 -18.39 2.86
CA GLU A 12 13.17 -19.28 3.98
C GLU A 12 12.15 -20.42 4.13
N GLY A 13 10.86 -20.12 3.90
CA GLY A 13 9.78 -21.10 3.96
C GLY A 13 9.58 -21.93 2.68
N ASP A 14 10.23 -21.57 1.57
CA ASP A 14 9.93 -22.08 0.22
C ASP A 14 8.41 -22.04 -0.04
N VAL A 15 7.83 -20.85 0.11
CA VAL A 15 6.38 -20.59 -0.03
C VAL A 15 6.11 -19.41 -0.96
N LEU A 16 4.90 -19.41 -1.52
CA LEU A 16 4.27 -18.28 -2.18
C LEU A 16 3.41 -17.50 -1.18
N ILE A 17 3.62 -16.19 -1.07
CA ILE A 17 2.77 -15.30 -0.26
C ILE A 17 1.89 -14.45 -1.16
N ARG A 18 0.58 -14.72 -1.16
CA ARG A 18 -0.42 -13.86 -1.81
C ARG A 18 -0.91 -12.79 -0.86
N LEU A 19 -0.55 -11.55 -1.13
CA LEU A 19 -1.05 -10.39 -0.40
C LEU A 19 -2.50 -10.09 -0.81
N GLU A 20 -3.41 -10.09 0.17
CA GLU A 20 -4.82 -9.71 -0.04
C GLU A 20 -5.09 -8.26 0.36
N LYS A 21 -4.16 -7.67 1.12
CA LYS A 21 -4.18 -6.27 1.56
C LYS A 21 -3.01 -5.50 0.97
N ARG A 22 -3.29 -4.27 0.52
CA ARG A 22 -2.31 -3.31 0.03
C ARG A 22 -2.01 -2.26 1.10
N PRO A 23 -0.83 -1.60 1.06
CA PRO A 23 -0.62 -0.39 1.82
C PRO A 23 -1.78 0.59 1.60
N GLY A 24 -2.32 1.15 2.70
CA GLY A 24 -3.49 2.02 2.66
C GLY A 24 -4.84 1.33 2.92
N ASP A 25 -4.92 0.01 2.73
CA ASP A 25 -6.18 -0.71 2.95
C ASP A 25 -6.60 -0.70 4.42
N PHE A 26 -7.90 -0.49 4.65
CA PHE A 26 -8.50 -0.74 5.94
C PHE A 26 -8.53 -2.25 6.24
N VAL A 27 -8.04 -2.62 7.42
CA VAL A 27 -7.96 -4.00 7.90
C VAL A 27 -8.88 -4.15 9.12
N PRO A 28 -10.11 -4.67 8.95
CA PRO A 28 -10.97 -4.99 10.07
C PRO A 28 -10.31 -6.01 11.01
N HIS A 29 -10.66 -5.93 12.30
CA HIS A 29 -10.27 -6.96 13.26
C HIS A 29 -10.66 -8.36 12.75
N LEU A 30 -9.75 -9.33 12.87
CA LEU A 30 -9.91 -10.72 12.44
C LEU A 30 -9.89 -10.96 10.91
N SER A 31 -9.59 -9.95 10.10
CA SER A 31 -9.38 -10.17 8.66
C SER A 31 -7.97 -10.69 8.36
N GLY A 32 -7.85 -11.56 7.36
CA GLY A 32 -6.56 -12.03 6.85
C GLY A 32 -5.80 -10.92 6.11
N LEU A 33 -4.47 -10.94 6.22
CA LEU A 33 -3.58 -10.04 5.49
C LEU A 33 -3.18 -10.61 4.12
N GLY A 34 -3.25 -11.93 3.99
CA GLY A 34 -2.87 -12.68 2.81
C GLY A 34 -3.01 -14.18 3.02
N ALA A 35 -2.61 -14.94 2.00
CA ALA A 35 -2.59 -16.39 2.01
C ALA A 35 -1.18 -16.92 1.69
N VAL A 36 -0.82 -18.06 2.27
CA VAL A 36 0.47 -18.73 2.06
C VAL A 36 0.23 -20.06 1.37
N TRP A 37 1.06 -20.40 0.39
CA TRP A 37 1.02 -21.68 -0.31
C TRP A 37 2.42 -22.29 -0.49
N PRO A 38 2.61 -23.60 -0.36
CA PRO A 38 1.63 -24.59 0.09
C PRO A 38 1.33 -24.43 1.58
N ALA A 39 0.08 -24.69 1.99
CA ALA A 39 -0.40 -24.40 3.34
C ALA A 39 0.35 -25.23 4.40
N GLU A 40 0.80 -26.41 4.04
CA GLU A 40 1.53 -27.35 4.89
C GLU A 40 2.91 -26.83 5.30
N ARG A 41 3.46 -25.85 4.58
CA ARG A 41 4.74 -25.19 4.90
C ARG A 41 4.56 -23.94 5.75
N CYS A 42 3.31 -23.51 5.99
CA CYS A 42 3.01 -22.37 6.84
C CYS A 42 3.07 -22.76 8.32
N SER A 43 4.28 -22.77 8.88
CA SER A 43 4.47 -22.94 10.33
C SER A 43 4.03 -21.69 11.11
N ASP A 44 3.74 -21.83 12.41
CA ASP A 44 3.42 -20.68 13.27
C ASP A 44 4.54 -19.64 13.33
N SER A 45 5.79 -20.09 13.23
CA SER A 45 6.97 -19.22 13.15
C SER A 45 6.96 -18.39 11.87
N LEU A 46 6.73 -19.04 10.72
CA LEU A 46 6.66 -18.36 9.43
C LEU A 46 5.46 -17.38 9.39
N ALA A 47 4.30 -17.79 9.90
CA ALA A 47 3.15 -16.91 10.03
C ALA A 47 3.44 -15.70 10.95
N GLY A 48 4.24 -15.88 12.01
CA GLY A 48 4.74 -14.80 12.85
C GLY A 48 5.61 -13.80 12.07
N GLN A 49 6.64 -14.29 11.38
CA GLN A 49 7.53 -13.45 10.55
C GLN A 49 6.76 -12.67 9.49
N ILE A 50 5.80 -13.32 8.82
CA ILE A 50 4.97 -12.66 7.81
C ILE A 50 4.13 -11.57 8.44
N ARG A 51 3.48 -11.82 9.59
CA ARG A 51 2.69 -10.80 10.31
C ARG A 51 3.54 -9.61 10.73
N ASP A 52 4.75 -9.85 11.22
CA ASP A 52 5.66 -8.79 11.69
C ASP A 52 6.17 -7.90 10.54
N ALA A 53 6.10 -8.39 9.29
CA ALA A 53 6.40 -7.59 8.10
C ALA A 53 5.27 -6.59 7.74
N PHE A 54 4.08 -6.74 8.31
CA PHE A 54 2.99 -5.78 8.15
C PHE A 54 3.05 -4.69 9.23
N ILE A 55 2.84 -3.45 8.80
CA ILE A 55 2.75 -2.30 9.68
C ILE A 55 1.29 -1.87 9.68
N LEU A 56 0.62 -2.01 10.83
CA LEU A 56 -0.74 -1.54 11.04
C LEU A 56 -0.69 -0.23 11.81
N ALA A 57 -1.39 0.78 11.31
CA ALA A 57 -1.49 2.09 11.94
C ALA A 57 -2.94 2.59 11.92
N PRO A 58 -3.32 3.49 12.83
CA PRO A 58 -4.68 4.06 12.84
C PRO A 58 -5.03 4.86 11.58
N TYR A 59 -4.01 5.37 10.87
CA TYR A 59 -4.15 6.15 9.65
C TYR A 59 -3.11 5.72 8.61
N PRO A 60 -3.42 5.83 7.30
CA PRO A 60 -2.44 5.63 6.24
C PRO A 60 -1.29 6.64 6.32
N SER A 61 -0.13 6.28 5.77
CA SER A 61 1.04 7.15 5.67
C SER A 61 1.28 7.51 4.21
N ILE A 62 1.50 8.80 3.91
CA ILE A 62 1.80 9.30 2.56
C ILE A 62 3.05 8.62 1.96
N GLU A 63 4.02 8.29 2.81
CA GLU A 63 5.27 7.63 2.40
C GLU A 63 5.03 6.22 1.85
N HIS A 64 3.96 5.57 2.31
CA HIS A 64 3.64 4.17 2.00
C HIS A 64 2.36 4.03 1.16
N ASP A 65 1.58 5.10 1.04
CA ASP A 65 0.32 5.19 0.33
C ASP A 65 0.20 6.57 -0.34
N ILE A 66 0.59 6.62 -1.62
CA ILE A 66 0.51 7.83 -2.44
C ILE A 66 -0.96 8.21 -2.70
N GLU A 67 -1.86 7.23 -2.76
CA GLU A 67 -3.30 7.47 -2.98
C GLU A 67 -3.90 8.26 -1.83
N PHE A 68 -3.44 8.00 -0.60
CA PHE A 68 -3.82 8.81 0.57
C PHE A 68 -3.43 10.27 0.42
N GLY A 69 -2.21 10.57 -0.04
CA GLY A 69 -1.77 11.95 -0.28
C GLY A 69 -2.60 12.66 -1.36
N MET A 70 -2.96 11.95 -2.43
CA MET A 70 -3.88 12.48 -3.45
C MET A 70 -5.27 12.76 -2.87
N ARG A 71 -5.78 11.86 -2.04
CA ARG A 71 -7.07 12.05 -1.39
C ARG A 71 -7.08 13.25 -0.44
N GLN A 72 -6.00 13.47 0.31
CA GLN A 72 -5.89 14.66 1.15
C GLN A 72 -5.95 15.97 0.34
N MET A 73 -5.29 16.04 -0.82
CA MET A 73 -5.39 17.23 -1.68
C MET A 73 -6.81 17.42 -2.23
N ALA A 74 -7.49 16.33 -2.63
CA ALA A 74 -8.88 16.39 -3.05
C ALA A 74 -9.80 16.88 -1.92
N ASP A 75 -9.60 16.39 -0.70
CA ASP A 75 -10.36 16.80 0.49
C ASP A 75 -10.12 18.28 0.82
N ILE A 76 -8.89 18.79 0.66
CA ILE A 76 -8.58 20.22 0.78
C ILE A 76 -9.37 21.03 -0.24
N ALA A 77 -9.40 20.61 -1.51
CA ALA A 77 -10.15 21.31 -2.55
C ALA A 77 -11.65 21.34 -2.26
N VAL A 78 -12.23 20.20 -1.87
CA VAL A 78 -13.65 20.10 -1.50
C VAL A 78 -13.97 20.97 -0.28
N LYS A 79 -13.11 20.96 0.74
CA LYS A 79 -13.30 21.77 1.95
C LYS A 79 -13.21 23.27 1.63
N ALA A 80 -12.26 23.68 0.79
CA ALA A 80 -12.11 25.06 0.37
C ALA A 80 -13.38 25.59 -0.35
N LEU A 81 -14.03 24.76 -1.17
CA LEU A 81 -15.28 25.10 -1.87
C LEU A 81 -16.55 24.94 -1.02
N SER A 82 -16.43 24.51 0.24
CA SER A 82 -17.60 24.39 1.11
C SER A 82 -18.25 25.77 1.35
N PRO A 83 -19.58 25.84 1.55
CA PRO A 83 -20.30 27.13 1.71
C PRO A 83 -19.78 28.03 2.84
N GLY A 84 -19.15 27.43 3.86
CA GLY A 84 -18.61 28.16 5.00
C GLY A 84 -17.22 28.78 4.78
N ILE A 85 -16.49 28.32 3.76
CA ILE A 85 -15.14 28.82 3.43
C ILE A 85 -15.18 29.58 2.10
N ASN A 86 -15.67 28.93 1.03
CA ASN A 86 -15.76 29.46 -0.33
C ASN A 86 -14.46 30.13 -0.82
N ASP A 87 -13.33 29.40 -0.71
CA ASP A 87 -12.01 29.81 -1.15
C ASP A 87 -11.59 29.08 -2.45
N PRO A 88 -11.89 29.67 -3.63
CA PRO A 88 -11.54 29.06 -4.90
C PRO A 88 -10.03 29.07 -5.18
N THR A 89 -9.25 29.96 -4.56
CA THR A 89 -7.79 30.02 -4.76
C THR A 89 -7.14 28.79 -4.14
N THR A 90 -7.50 28.45 -2.90
CA THR A 90 -7.01 27.22 -2.25
C THR A 90 -7.44 25.97 -3.01
N ALA A 91 -8.68 25.94 -3.50
CA ALA A 91 -9.18 24.81 -4.30
C ALA A 91 -8.37 24.61 -5.59
N THR A 92 -8.10 25.69 -6.32
CA THR A 92 -7.30 25.65 -7.55
C THR A 92 -5.88 25.19 -7.27
N ASN A 93 -5.23 25.73 -6.22
CA ASN A 93 -3.88 25.31 -5.82
C ASN A 93 -3.82 23.81 -5.49
N ALA A 94 -4.81 23.27 -4.79
CA ALA A 94 -4.87 21.84 -4.48
C ALA A 94 -5.03 20.97 -5.75
N ILE A 95 -5.82 21.43 -6.72
CA ILE A 95 -5.98 20.77 -8.03
C ILE A 95 -4.68 20.83 -8.84
N ASP A 96 -3.97 21.96 -8.85
CA ASP A 96 -2.70 22.10 -9.55
C ASP A 96 -1.65 21.15 -8.97
N LEU A 97 -1.57 21.03 -7.64
CA LEU A 97 -0.69 20.07 -6.97
C LEU A 97 -1.05 18.61 -7.30
N LEU A 98 -2.34 18.28 -7.38
CA LEU A 98 -2.79 16.98 -7.87
C LEU A 98 -2.32 16.73 -9.32
N GLY A 99 -2.42 17.74 -10.18
CA GLY A 99 -1.90 17.68 -11.56
C GLY A 99 -0.40 17.40 -11.59
N VAL A 100 0.38 18.05 -10.73
CA VAL A 100 1.82 17.77 -10.57
C VAL A 100 2.06 16.31 -10.17
N VAL A 101 1.36 15.79 -9.16
CA VAL A 101 1.52 14.39 -8.74
C VAL A 101 1.16 13.42 -9.87
N LEU A 102 0.04 13.64 -10.56
CA LEU A 102 -0.39 12.80 -11.68
C LEU A 102 0.58 12.83 -12.85
N SER A 103 1.16 14.00 -13.17
CA SER A 103 2.17 14.12 -14.23
C SER A 103 3.42 13.27 -13.98
N HIS A 104 3.83 13.13 -12.71
CA HIS A 104 4.92 12.23 -12.34
C HIS A 104 4.54 10.75 -12.46
N ALA A 105 3.25 10.41 -12.43
CA ALA A 105 2.76 9.04 -12.54
C ALA A 105 2.61 8.58 -14.00
N ILE A 106 2.25 9.47 -14.93
CA ILE A 106 1.87 9.16 -16.33
C ILE A 106 2.95 8.41 -17.14
N GLY A 107 4.22 8.49 -16.75
CA GLY A 107 5.33 7.80 -17.45
C GLY A 107 5.88 6.57 -16.73
N ARG A 108 5.31 6.15 -15.60
CA ARG A 108 5.86 5.04 -14.81
C ARG A 108 5.27 3.72 -15.27
N GLU A 109 6.12 2.73 -15.50
CA GLU A 109 5.66 1.35 -15.66
C GLU A 109 5.00 0.89 -14.36
N ILE A 110 3.79 0.35 -14.47
CA ILE A 110 3.10 -0.25 -13.34
C ILE A 110 3.88 -1.51 -12.97
N PRO A 111 4.44 -1.59 -11.75
CA PRO A 111 5.22 -2.76 -11.35
C PRO A 111 4.38 -4.03 -11.46
N SER A 112 5.03 -5.12 -11.87
CA SER A 112 4.41 -6.45 -11.88
C SER A 112 3.75 -6.73 -10.51
N PRO A 113 2.51 -7.26 -10.49
CA PRO A 113 1.87 -7.68 -9.24
C PRO A 113 2.59 -8.88 -8.61
N LEU A 114 3.39 -9.61 -9.40
CA LEU A 114 4.23 -10.68 -8.95
C LEU A 114 5.63 -10.13 -8.61
N ARG A 115 6.07 -10.38 -7.38
CA ARG A 115 7.46 -10.22 -6.97
C ARG A 115 8.16 -11.57 -7.12
N ARG A 116 9.41 -11.53 -7.55
CA ARG A 116 10.27 -12.72 -7.71
C ARG A 116 11.54 -12.49 -6.93
N ASP A 117 12.16 -13.58 -6.51
CA ASP A 117 13.51 -13.51 -5.98
C ASP A 117 14.57 -13.22 -7.07
N GLY A 118 15.82 -13.05 -6.64
CA GLY A 118 16.94 -12.79 -7.56
C GLY A 118 17.23 -13.96 -8.51
N ASP A 119 16.73 -15.16 -8.20
CA ASP A 119 16.92 -16.39 -8.98
C ASP A 119 15.74 -16.65 -9.96
N GLY A 120 14.74 -15.76 -9.97
CA GLY A 120 13.60 -15.83 -10.88
C GLY A 120 12.46 -16.75 -10.40
N THR A 121 12.56 -17.31 -9.21
CA THR A 121 11.51 -18.11 -8.58
C THR A 121 10.44 -17.18 -8.02
N CYS A 122 9.17 -17.52 -8.24
CA CYS A 122 8.05 -16.81 -7.62
C CYS A 122 8.07 -17.14 -6.12
N ALA A 123 8.17 -16.12 -5.26
CA ALA A 123 8.02 -16.22 -3.82
C ALA A 123 6.89 -15.26 -3.39
#